data_AF-A0AA95LAJ0-F1
#
_entry.id   AF-A0AA95LAJ0-F1
#
_cell.length_a   1.000
_cell.length_b   1.000
_cell.length_c   1.000
_cell.angle_alpha   90.00
_cell.angle_beta   90.00
_cell.angle_gamma   90.00
#
_symmetry.space_group_name_H-M   'P 1'
#
loop_
_entity.id
_entity.type
_entity.pdbx_description
1 polymer ?
#
loop_
_entity_poly.entity_id
_entity_poly.type
_entity_poly.pdbx_seq_one_letter_code
_entity_poly.pdbx_strand_id
1 'polypeptide(L)'
;MTRLELYHKKTKQFSWKGPFFFILTFLIVTMGFFVFHYFYQSSIKIEAPEEDLGSKVVVHLPDGKKVFTYENYIIEKDGKTYYKGERNTIDLTGGTVTYENWE
;
A
#
# COMPACT_ATOMS: atom_id res chain seq x y z
N MET A 1 -22.53 34.69 -65.62
CA MET A 1 -21.63 34.60 -64.46
C MET A 1 -21.01 35.96 -64.24
N THR A 2 -21.42 36.67 -63.19
CA THR A 2 -21.03 38.08 -62.95
C THR A 2 -19.76 38.14 -62.09
N ARG A 3 -18.92 39.19 -62.27
CA ARG A 3 -17.65 39.38 -61.52
C ARG A 3 -17.80 39.34 -59.99
N LEU A 4 -19.01 39.55 -59.47
CA LEU A 4 -19.33 39.47 -58.04
C LEU A 4 -19.32 38.04 -57.50
N GLU A 5 -19.64 37.03 -58.33
CA GLU A 5 -19.65 35.61 -57.91
C GLU A 5 -18.25 35.05 -57.67
N LEU A 6 -17.23 35.59 -58.36
CA LEU A 6 -15.83 35.19 -58.20
C LEU A 6 -15.23 35.67 -56.87
N TYR A 7 -15.76 36.73 -56.26
CA TYR A 7 -15.18 37.31 -55.03
C TYR A 7 -15.68 36.62 -53.75
N HIS A 8 -16.81 35.93 -53.81
CA HIS A 8 -17.42 35.27 -52.65
C HIS A 8 -16.76 33.94 -52.28
N LYS A 9 -15.84 33.43 -53.10
CA LYS A 9 -15.09 32.18 -52.85
C LYS A 9 -13.70 32.41 -52.28
N LYS A 10 -13.50 33.48 -51.49
CA LYS A 10 -12.27 33.59 -50.69
C LYS A 10 -12.48 32.80 -49.40
N THR A 11 -12.18 31.50 -49.46
CA THR A 11 -12.14 30.64 -48.28
C THR A 11 -11.22 31.31 -47.25
N LYS A 12 -11.80 31.74 -46.13
CA LYS A 12 -11.06 32.26 -44.99
C LYS A 12 -10.11 31.15 -44.57
N GLN A 13 -8.82 31.26 -44.92
CA GLN A 13 -7.81 30.27 -44.55
C GLN A 13 -7.84 30.12 -43.03
N PHE A 14 -8.48 29.04 -42.57
CA PHE A 14 -8.60 28.74 -41.16
C PHE A 14 -7.20 28.42 -40.66
N SER A 15 -6.62 29.36 -39.91
CA SER A 15 -5.25 29.24 -39.40
C SER A 15 -5.22 28.15 -38.33
N TRP A 16 -4.85 26.94 -38.73
CA TRP A 16 -4.68 25.76 -37.86
C TRP A 16 -3.64 25.94 -36.74
N LYS A 17 -2.88 27.02 -36.76
CA LYS A 17 -1.82 27.29 -35.78
C LYS A 17 -2.38 27.45 -34.37
N GLY A 18 -3.48 28.18 -34.20
CA GLY A 18 -4.13 28.40 -32.90
C GLY A 18 -4.61 27.11 -32.22
N PRO A 19 -5.50 26.31 -32.84
CA PRO A 19 -6.01 25.08 -32.22
C PRO A 19 -4.90 24.05 -31.97
N PHE A 20 -3.84 24.03 -32.79
CA PHE A 20 -2.70 23.15 -32.57
C PHE A 20 -1.98 23.45 -31.24
N PHE A 21 -1.70 24.72 -30.94
CA PHE A 21 -1.08 25.09 -29.67
C PHE A 21 -1.99 24.78 -28.48
N PHE A 22 -3.30 24.99 -28.61
CA PHE A 22 -4.26 24.61 -27.57
C PHE A 22 -4.25 23.11 -27.28
N ILE A 23 -4.27 22.27 -28.32
CA ILE A 23 -4.21 20.81 -28.17
C ILE A 23 -2.87 20.39 -27.55
N LEU A 24 -1.76 21.00 -27.97
CA LEU A 24 -0.45 20.70 -27.42
C LEU A 24 -0.35 21.05 -25.94
N THR A 25 -0.82 22.25 -25.54
CA THR A 25 -0.85 22.66 -24.14
C THR A 25 -1.75 21.73 -23.32
N PHE A 26 -2.91 21.34 -23.85
CA PHE A 26 -3.81 20.41 -23.17
C PHE A 26 -3.18 19.03 -22.95
N LEU A 27 -2.44 18.50 -23.93
CA LEU A 27 -1.70 17.25 -23.79
C LEU A 27 -0.60 17.33 -22.72
N ILE A 28 0.14 18.44 -22.67
CA ILE A 28 1.19 18.63 -21.66
C ILE A 28 0.60 18.66 -20.25
N VAL A 29 -0.50 19.40 -20.05
CA VAL A 29 -1.16 19.52 -18.74
C VAL A 29 -1.73 18.18 -18.29
N THR A 30 -2.40 17.44 -19.18
CA THR A 30 -2.97 16.14 -18.84
C THR A 30 -1.88 15.12 -18.53
N MET A 31 -0.82 15.05 -19.34
CA MET A 31 0.32 14.17 -19.06
C MET A 31 0.98 14.50 -17.71
N GLY A 32 1.22 15.79 -17.44
CA GLY A 32 1.81 16.24 -16.17
C GLY A 32 0.95 15.85 -14.96
N PHE A 33 -0.37 16.02 -15.06
CA PHE A 33 -1.31 15.62 -14.01
C PHE A 33 -1.26 14.12 -13.71
N PHE A 34 -1.28 13.26 -14.75
CA PHE A 34 -1.21 11.82 -14.58
C PHE A 34 0.12 11.36 -13.96
N VAL A 35 1.23 11.91 -14.42
CA VAL A 35 2.56 11.60 -13.87
C VAL A 35 2.64 12.03 -12.40
N PHE A 36 2.21 13.25 -12.08
CA PHE A 36 2.19 13.75 -10.71
C PHE A 36 1.32 12.88 -9.80
N HIS A 37 0.12 12.53 -10.24
CA HIS A 37 -0.79 11.67 -9.51
C HIS A 37 -0.19 10.28 -9.24
N TYR A 38 0.46 9.68 -10.24
CA TYR A 38 1.15 8.40 -10.10
C TYR A 38 2.30 8.48 -9.07
N PHE A 39 3.14 9.51 -9.14
CA PHE A 39 4.23 9.71 -8.18
C PHE A 39 3.71 9.98 -6.76
N TYR A 40 2.65 10.78 -6.62
CA TYR A 40 2.04 11.06 -5.32
C TYR A 40 1.48 9.78 -4.67
N GLN A 41 0.74 8.96 -5.43
CA GLN A 41 0.20 7.70 -4.92
C GLN A 41 1.28 6.67 -4.59
N SER A 42 2.30 6.53 -5.44
CA SER A 42 3.39 5.57 -5.22
C SER A 42 4.31 5.97 -4.06
N SER A 43 4.37 7.25 -3.71
CA SER A 43 5.18 7.76 -2.59
C SER A 43 4.51 7.59 -1.24
N ILE A 44 3.20 7.28 -1.19
CA ILE A 44 2.52 6.95 0.06
C ILE A 44 2.84 5.49 0.38
N LYS A 45 4.02 5.25 0.94
CA LYS A 45 4.28 4.03 1.71
C LYS A 45 3.44 4.11 2.98
N ILE A 46 2.36 3.35 3.02
CA ILE A 46 1.75 2.97 4.29
C ILE A 46 2.74 2.00 4.92
N GLU A 47 3.71 2.53 5.65
CA GLU A 47 4.51 1.73 6.57
C GLU A 47 3.53 1.27 7.65
N ALA A 48 2.95 0.09 7.46
CA ALA A 48 2.36 -0.62 8.57
C ALA A 48 3.47 -0.72 9.64
N PRO A 49 3.21 -0.33 10.89
CA PRO A 49 4.23 -0.49 11.93
C PRO A 49 4.67 -1.95 11.89
N GLU A 50 5.96 -2.21 11.69
CA GLU A 50 6.49 -3.56 11.80
C GLU A 50 6.11 -4.05 13.19
N GLU A 51 5.25 -5.05 13.24
CA GLU A 51 4.76 -5.62 14.49
C GLU A 51 5.97 -6.29 15.16
N ASP A 52 6.49 -5.69 16.22
CA ASP A 52 7.57 -6.29 16.99
C ASP A 52 7.03 -7.53 17.68
N LEU A 53 7.32 -8.70 17.12
CA LEU A 53 6.88 -9.99 17.66
C LEU A 53 7.73 -10.39 18.88
N GLY A 54 8.90 -9.77 19.07
CA GLY A 54 9.89 -10.19 20.06
C GLY A 54 10.65 -11.45 19.64
N SER A 55 11.34 -12.06 20.59
CA SER A 55 12.19 -13.22 20.32
C SER A 55 11.38 -14.48 20.02
N LYS A 56 11.90 -15.36 19.15
CA LYS A 56 11.37 -16.72 18.95
C LYS A 56 11.56 -17.54 20.24
N VAL A 57 10.47 -18.16 20.69
CA VAL A 57 10.45 -18.99 21.90
C VAL A 57 9.67 -20.28 21.69
N VAL A 58 10.01 -21.28 22.48
CA VAL A 58 9.31 -22.56 22.55
C VAL A 58 8.79 -22.73 23.98
N VAL A 59 7.48 -22.90 24.10
CA VAL A 59 6.84 -23.16 25.39
C VAL A 59 6.63 -24.66 25.55
N HIS A 60 7.26 -25.24 26.56
CA HIS A 60 7.14 -26.64 26.92
C HIS A 60 6.03 -26.78 27.96
N LEU A 61 4.91 -27.36 27.56
CA LEU A 61 3.76 -27.55 28.43
C LEU A 61 3.96 -28.75 29.38
N PRO A 62 3.31 -28.76 30.56
CA PRO A 62 3.39 -29.87 31.50
C PRO A 62 2.92 -31.21 30.93
N ASP A 63 2.05 -31.18 29.91
CA ASP A 63 1.55 -32.37 29.21
C ASP A 63 2.52 -32.90 28.14
N GLY A 64 3.71 -32.30 28.02
CA GLY A 64 4.75 -32.66 27.06
C GLY A 64 4.57 -32.05 25.67
N LYS A 65 3.50 -31.29 25.42
CA LYS A 65 3.34 -30.56 24.16
C LYS A 65 4.29 -29.37 24.08
N LYS A 66 4.66 -29.00 22.85
CA LYS A 66 5.49 -27.83 22.57
C LYS A 66 4.69 -26.83 21.75
N VAL A 67 4.76 -25.56 22.14
CA VAL A 67 4.14 -24.44 21.41
C VAL A 67 5.24 -23.52 20.93
N PHE A 68 5.37 -23.40 19.60
CA PHE A 68 6.31 -22.49 18.96
C PHE A 68 5.63 -21.14 18.79
N THR A 69 6.20 -20.11 19.39
CA THR A 69 5.58 -18.77 19.37
C THR A 69 6.65 -17.69 19.52
N TYR A 70 6.19 -16.46 19.65
CA TYR A 70 7.02 -15.30 19.93
C TYR A 70 6.72 -14.76 21.31
N GLU A 71 7.73 -14.13 21.91
CA GLU A 71 7.69 -13.59 23.26
C GLU A 71 6.50 -12.64 23.49
N ASN A 72 6.22 -11.73 22.56
CA ASN A 72 5.16 -10.74 22.74
C ASN A 72 3.75 -11.32 22.63
N TYR A 73 3.61 -12.57 22.16
CA TYR A 73 2.33 -13.28 22.20
C TYR A 73 2.09 -14.02 23.51
N ILE A 74 3.08 -14.09 24.41
CA ILE A 74 2.92 -14.68 25.74
C ILE A 74 2.52 -13.58 26.71
N ILE A 75 1.32 -13.68 27.27
CA ILE A 75 0.79 -12.74 28.25
C ILE A 75 0.55 -13.43 29.58
N GLU A 76 0.89 -12.73 30.66
CA GLU A 76 0.53 -13.15 32.01
C GLU A 76 -0.69 -12.35 32.47
N LYS A 77 -1.75 -13.06 32.85
CA LYS A 77 -2.99 -12.46 33.34
C LYS A 77 -3.55 -13.31 34.48
N ASP A 78 -3.86 -12.67 35.60
CA ASP A 78 -4.46 -13.32 36.77
C ASP A 78 -3.61 -14.52 37.30
N GLY A 79 -2.28 -14.40 37.26
CA GLY A 79 -1.33 -15.45 37.67
C GLY A 79 -1.29 -16.67 36.75
N LYS A 80 -1.87 -16.55 35.55
CA LYS A 80 -1.88 -17.57 34.50
C LYS A 80 -1.19 -17.05 33.25
N THR A 81 -0.51 -17.94 32.55
CA THR A 81 0.22 -17.62 31.33
C THR A 81 -0.61 -18.07 30.13
N TYR A 82 -0.79 -17.19 29.16
CA TYR A 82 -1.55 -17.48 27.95
C TYR A 82 -0.75 -17.08 26.72
N TYR A 83 -0.90 -17.86 25.67
CA TYR A 83 -0.61 -17.39 24.32
C TYR A 83 -1.83 -16.63 23.81
N LYS A 84 -1.63 -15.42 23.30
CA LYS A 84 -2.67 -14.60 22.68
C LYS A 84 -2.19 -14.14 21.30
N GLY A 85 -2.52 -14.93 20.29
CA GLY A 85 -2.40 -14.52 18.90
C GLY A 85 -3.62 -13.69 18.46
N GLU A 86 -3.62 -13.26 17.21
CA GLU A 86 -4.68 -12.40 16.65
C GLU A 86 -6.08 -13.04 16.72
N ARG A 87 -6.16 -14.37 16.55
CA ARG A 87 -7.45 -15.10 16.48
C ARG A 87 -7.68 -16.09 17.61
N ASN A 88 -6.60 -16.54 18.27
CA ASN A 88 -6.66 -17.66 19.19
C ASN A 88 -5.98 -17.30 20.52
N THR A 89 -6.57 -17.76 21.62
CA THR A 89 -5.96 -17.74 22.95
C THR A 89 -5.76 -19.18 23.42
N ILE A 90 -4.56 -19.53 23.89
CA ILE A 90 -4.21 -20.86 24.38
C ILE A 90 -3.67 -20.71 25.80
N ASP A 91 -4.10 -21.57 26.72
CA ASP A 91 -3.56 -21.62 28.07
C ASP A 91 -2.18 -22.28 28.05
N LEU A 92 -1.18 -21.54 28.54
CA LEU A 92 0.22 -21.97 28.66
C LEU A 92 0.67 -22.11 30.12
N THR A 93 -0.26 -22.08 31.07
CA THR A 93 0.03 -22.05 32.50
C THR A 93 0.87 -23.26 32.93
N GLY A 94 1.94 -23.00 33.68
CA GLY A 94 2.87 -24.03 34.15
C GLY A 94 3.85 -24.53 33.09
N GLY A 95 3.82 -23.98 31.87
CA GLY A 95 4.82 -24.27 30.85
C GLY A 95 6.13 -23.52 31.07
N THR A 96 7.23 -24.12 30.63
CA THR A 96 8.57 -23.50 30.66
C THR A 96 8.88 -22.87 29.30
N VAL A 97 9.33 -21.61 29.30
CA VAL A 97 9.71 -20.89 28.08
C VAL A 97 11.21 -21.06 27.82
N THR A 98 11.55 -21.50 26.61
CA THR A 98 12.94 -21.64 26.15
C THR A 98 13.15 -20.77 24.91
N TYR A 99 14.23 -20.00 24.87
CA TYR A 99 14.60 -19.22 23.71
C TYR A 99 15.35 -20.12 22.72
N GLU A 100 14.65 -20.53 21.67
CA GLU A 100 15.21 -21.32 20.59
C GLU A 100 14.87 -20.66 19.26
N ASN A 101 15.89 -20.44 18.44
CA ASN A 101 15.69 -19.95 17.07
C ASN A 101 15.30 -21.14 16.20
N TRP A 102 14.01 -21.44 16.18
CA TRP A 102 13.43 -22.50 15.36
C TRP A 102 13.38 -22.08 13.88
N GLU A 103 13.51 -23.07 12.99
CA GLU A 103 13.61 -22.90 11.52
C GLU A 103 12.23 -22.87 10.85
#